data_AF-A0A8X6RAV1-F1
#
_entry.id   AF-A0A8X6RAV1-F1
#
_cell.length_a   1.000
_cell.length_b   1.000
_cell.length_c   1.000
_cell.angle_alpha   90.00
_cell.angle_beta   90.00
_cell.angle_gamma   90.00
#
_symmetry.space_group_name_H-M   'P 1'
#
loop_
_entity.id
_entity.type
_entity.pdbx_description
1 polymer ?
#
loop_
_entity_poly.entity_id
_entity_poly.type
_entity_poly.pdbx_seq_one_letter_code
_entity_poly.pdbx_strand_id
1 'polypeptide(L)'
;MIWINPDQRKLQRILWGENMDEPIKTFELSTVTYGTTSAPFLATRTLKQLALDEAENFPLGSSVVMSDMYIDDVLTLLEAKELKNQLINIFAKGGMVLHKWCGNNTELIEVSENYDFSDSSEIKVLGVYWNPKHDCFSFRVKIDLHELNTKRDVLSTIARMYDPLGLLGPVVAKAKIFLQILWMLKIDWTDLLPDTINREWRQFVESLQVVNGININRYIVVKQPEVIELHGFSDASQSAYGAVIYCKSTTSDRKMLVHLIASKSRVAPTKQTTIPRLELCAAVLLAKLVHRVKQALKLNVTNTFLWSDSMIVLPWIRKESYQLKTFVANRIATIQEMTSSQQ
;
A
#
# COMPACT_ATOMS: atom_id res chain seq x y z
N MET A 1 -13.83 21.44 12.96
CA MET A 1 -12.67 21.07 13.81
C MET A 1 -13.13 20.23 14.99
N ILE A 2 -12.34 19.25 15.45
CA ILE A 2 -12.70 18.33 16.54
C ILE A 2 -12.16 18.89 17.86
N TRP A 3 -13.07 19.27 18.76
CA TRP A 3 -12.72 19.88 20.04
C TRP A 3 -12.37 18.84 21.10
N ILE A 4 -11.38 19.17 21.93
CA ILE A 4 -11.05 18.42 23.14
C ILE A 4 -11.90 18.94 24.28
N ASN A 5 -12.37 18.00 25.11
CA ASN A 5 -13.09 18.32 26.34
C ASN A 5 -12.25 19.31 27.18
N PRO A 6 -12.81 20.46 27.61
CA PRO A 6 -12.10 21.47 28.40
C PRO A 6 -11.24 20.90 29.54
N ASP A 7 -11.72 19.88 30.25
CA ASP A 7 -11.01 19.28 31.39
C ASP A 7 -9.72 18.56 31.01
N GLN A 8 -9.58 18.19 29.74
CA GLN A 8 -8.42 17.48 29.18
C GLN A 8 -7.43 18.40 28.48
N ARG A 9 -7.77 19.67 28.20
CA ARG A 9 -6.91 20.60 27.45
C ARG A 9 -5.59 20.90 28.16
N LYS A 10 -5.60 20.89 29.50
CA LYS A 10 -4.39 21.00 30.34
C LYS A 10 -3.33 19.91 30.06
N LEU A 11 -3.74 18.77 29.51
CA LEU A 11 -2.86 17.67 29.12
C LEU A 11 -2.20 17.90 27.74
N GLN A 12 -2.65 18.91 26.99
CA GLN A 12 -2.11 19.31 25.70
C GLN A 12 -1.39 20.67 25.78
N ARG A 13 -0.75 20.95 26.93
CA ARG A 13 0.02 22.18 27.10
C ARG A 13 1.30 22.15 26.29
N ILE A 14 1.58 23.25 25.61
CA ILE A 14 2.85 23.49 24.95
C ILE A 14 3.48 24.77 25.49
N LEU A 15 4.82 24.78 25.46
CA LEU A 15 5.62 25.95 25.78
C LEU A 15 6.12 26.56 24.48
N TRP A 16 6.07 27.88 24.37
CA TRP A 16 6.51 28.62 23.20
C TRP A 16 7.39 29.80 23.62
N GLY A 17 8.60 29.83 23.08
CA GLY A 17 9.52 30.96 23.21
C GLY A 17 9.85 31.47 21.83
N GLU A 18 9.59 32.76 21.57
CA GLU A 18 9.86 33.39 20.28
C GLU A 18 11.33 33.84 20.19
N ASN A 19 11.87 34.32 21.32
CA ASN A 19 13.27 34.72 21.50
C ASN A 19 13.79 34.21 22.84
N MET A 20 15.12 34.04 22.98
CA MET A 20 15.77 33.62 24.23
C MET A 20 15.56 34.62 25.38
N ASP A 21 15.29 35.88 25.05
CA ASP A 21 15.15 36.99 26.01
C ASP A 21 13.68 37.25 26.43
N GLU A 22 12.72 36.56 25.81
CA GLU A 22 11.29 36.71 26.12
C GLU A 22 10.80 35.63 27.10
N PRO A 23 9.83 35.94 27.97
CA PRO A 23 9.24 34.95 28.86
C PRO A 23 8.51 33.87 28.05
N ILE A 24 8.76 32.61 28.39
CA ILE A 24 8.12 31.45 27.76
C ILE A 24 6.60 31.53 27.97
N LYS A 25 5.86 31.52 26.86
CA LYS A 25 4.40 31.49 26.84
C LYS A 25 3.92 30.04 26.97
N THR A 26 2.83 29.83 27.71
CA THR A 26 2.17 28.52 27.82
C THR A 26 0.85 28.56 27.06
N PHE A 27 0.63 27.59 26.18
CA PHE A 27 -0.60 27.46 25.41
C PHE A 27 -1.28 26.12 25.70
N GLU A 28 -2.61 26.10 25.67
CA GLU A 28 -3.42 24.88 25.74
C GLU A 28 -4.10 24.65 24.39
N LEU A 29 -3.78 23.51 23.77
CA LEU A 29 -4.40 23.14 22.50
C LEU A 29 -5.84 22.68 22.75
N SER A 30 -6.78 23.29 22.03
CA SER A 30 -8.22 23.07 22.23
C SER A 30 -8.83 22.03 21.30
N THR A 31 -8.09 21.58 20.30
CA THR A 31 -8.53 20.62 19.28
C THR A 31 -7.69 19.36 19.33
N VAL A 32 -8.19 18.29 18.71
CA VAL A 32 -7.42 17.05 18.57
C VAL A 32 -6.11 17.35 17.86
N THR A 33 -4.99 17.18 18.58
CA THR A 33 -3.65 17.53 18.11
C THR A 33 -2.94 16.33 17.50
N TYR A 34 -2.29 16.53 16.35
CA TYR A 34 -1.43 15.53 15.72
C TYR A 34 -0.30 15.04 16.64
N GLY A 35 0.13 13.80 16.45
CA GLY A 35 1.21 13.20 17.24
C GLY A 35 0.74 12.57 18.57
N THR A 36 -0.50 12.84 19.01
CA THR A 36 -1.09 12.09 20.12
C THR A 36 -1.57 10.71 19.65
N THR A 37 -1.43 9.70 20.51
CA THR A 37 -1.80 8.31 20.18
C THR A 37 -3.28 8.15 19.85
N SER A 38 -4.15 8.95 20.47
CA SER A 38 -5.61 8.91 20.27
C SER A 38 -6.09 9.72 19.07
N ALA A 39 -5.30 10.65 18.53
CA ALA A 39 -5.76 11.56 17.47
C ALA A 39 -6.29 10.83 16.22
N PRO A 40 -5.61 9.80 15.66
CA PRO A 40 -6.12 9.10 14.48
C PRO A 40 -7.47 8.43 14.72
N PHE A 41 -7.66 7.85 15.91
CA PHE A 41 -8.93 7.23 16.29
C PHE A 41 -10.03 8.27 16.42
N LEU A 42 -9.79 9.37 17.14
CA LEU A 42 -10.78 10.43 17.35
C LEU A 42 -11.21 11.04 16.01
N ALA A 43 -10.25 11.36 15.13
CA ALA A 43 -10.53 11.87 13.80
C ALA A 43 -11.41 10.90 12.99
N THR A 44 -10.99 9.65 12.86
CA THR A 44 -11.72 8.63 12.09
C THR A 44 -13.11 8.37 12.69
N ARG A 45 -13.22 8.30 14.02
CA ARG A 45 -14.48 8.00 14.72
C ARG A 45 -15.49 9.13 14.58
N THR A 46 -15.05 10.38 14.58
CA THR A 46 -15.91 11.55 14.31
C THR A 46 -16.47 11.49 12.90
N LEU A 47 -15.65 11.17 11.90
CA LEU A 47 -16.12 11.04 10.51
C LEU A 47 -17.12 9.90 10.34
N LYS A 48 -16.86 8.77 11.00
CA LYS A 48 -17.82 7.65 11.04
C LYS A 48 -19.11 8.01 11.77
N GLN A 49 -19.06 8.79 12.85
CA GLN A 49 -20.29 9.25 13.53
C GLN A 49 -21.12 10.13 12.61
N LEU A 50 -20.47 11.10 11.95
CA LEU A 50 -21.12 12.01 11.02
C LEU A 50 -21.80 11.24 9.87
N ALA A 51 -21.14 10.20 9.35
CA ALA A 51 -21.72 9.32 8.35
C ALA A 51 -22.94 8.53 8.86
N LEU A 52 -22.97 8.15 10.13
CA LEU A 52 -24.13 7.47 10.72
C LEU A 52 -25.30 8.44 10.94
N ASP A 53 -25.01 9.62 11.49
CA ASP A 53 -26.01 10.63 11.82
C ASP A 53 -26.72 11.17 10.57
N GLU A 54 -26.00 11.28 9.46
CA GLU A 54 -26.50 11.84 8.20
C GLU A 54 -26.81 10.76 7.14
N ALA A 55 -26.86 9.48 7.53
CA ALA A 55 -27.09 8.36 6.61
C ALA A 55 -28.41 8.45 5.85
N GLU A 56 -29.46 8.95 6.50
CA GLU A 56 -30.78 9.14 5.87
C GLU A 56 -30.80 10.28 4.85
N ASN A 57 -30.05 11.35 5.12
CA ASN A 57 -30.00 12.54 4.26
C ASN A 57 -29.04 12.34 3.07
N PHE A 58 -27.92 11.66 3.30
CA PHE A 58 -26.83 11.50 2.34
C PHE A 58 -26.38 10.03 2.27
N PRO A 59 -27.20 9.10 1.76
CA PRO A 59 -26.93 7.67 1.81
C PRO A 59 -25.68 7.25 1.02
N LEU A 60 -25.43 7.86 -0.15
CA LEU A 60 -24.25 7.56 -0.96
C LEU A 60 -22.98 8.13 -0.30
N GLY A 61 -23.04 9.39 0.13
CA GLY A 61 -21.93 10.05 0.83
C GLY A 61 -21.54 9.30 2.10
N SER A 62 -22.52 8.89 2.90
CA SER A 62 -22.31 8.15 4.15
C SER A 62 -21.67 6.79 3.93
N SER A 63 -22.11 6.04 2.90
CA SER A 63 -21.50 4.76 2.52
C SER A 63 -20.02 4.91 2.14
N VAL A 64 -19.68 5.96 1.40
CA VAL A 64 -18.29 6.26 0.98
C VAL A 64 -17.44 6.71 2.17
N VAL A 65 -17.94 7.58 3.05
CA VAL A 65 -17.20 7.96 4.28
C VAL A 65 -16.93 6.75 5.16
N MET A 66 -17.85 5.78 5.20
CA MET A 66 -17.67 4.57 6.01
C MET A 66 -16.68 3.57 5.40
N SER A 67 -16.54 3.53 4.07
CA SER A 67 -15.89 2.41 3.37
C SER A 67 -14.71 2.75 2.48
N ASP A 68 -14.56 4.02 2.07
CA ASP A 68 -13.59 4.48 1.05
C ASP A 68 -12.72 5.66 1.56
N MET A 69 -12.91 6.07 2.82
CA MET A 69 -12.11 7.09 3.47
C MET A 69 -10.87 6.51 4.14
N TYR A 70 -9.72 7.13 3.91
CA TYR A 70 -8.47 6.83 4.59
C TYR A 70 -7.93 8.09 5.27
N ILE A 71 -8.12 8.17 6.59
CA ILE A 71 -7.78 9.34 7.41
C ILE A 71 -8.46 10.61 6.87
N ASP A 72 -7.76 11.40 6.07
CA ASP A 72 -8.18 12.67 5.49
C ASP A 72 -8.44 12.61 3.98
N ASP A 73 -8.11 11.48 3.33
CA ASP A 73 -8.31 11.27 1.89
C ASP A 73 -9.56 10.42 1.60
N VAL A 74 -10.28 10.75 0.52
CA VAL A 74 -11.39 9.95 -0.02
C VAL A 74 -11.03 9.49 -1.42
N LEU A 75 -11.06 8.17 -1.66
CA LEU A 75 -10.81 7.57 -2.97
C LEU A 75 -11.95 6.63 -3.35
N THR A 76 -12.73 6.99 -4.37
CA THR A 76 -13.95 6.23 -4.72
C THR A 76 -14.21 6.21 -6.23
N LEU A 77 -15.09 5.29 -6.68
CA LEU A 77 -15.31 4.94 -8.09
C LEU A 77 -16.77 5.04 -8.57
N LEU A 78 -17.63 5.77 -7.86
CA LEU A 78 -19.07 5.83 -8.12
C LEU A 78 -19.51 7.13 -8.82
N GLU A 79 -20.79 7.18 -9.21
CA GLU A 79 -21.51 8.29 -9.86
C GLU A 79 -21.14 9.67 -9.28
N ALA A 80 -20.11 10.26 -9.87
CA ALA A 80 -19.29 11.15 -9.07
C ALA A 80 -19.88 12.54 -8.86
N LYS A 81 -20.92 12.95 -9.62
CA LYS A 81 -21.55 14.26 -9.42
C LYS A 81 -22.47 14.28 -8.20
N GLU A 82 -23.39 13.34 -8.11
CA GLU A 82 -24.30 13.23 -6.98
C GLU A 82 -23.54 12.88 -5.70
N LEU A 83 -22.59 11.94 -5.80
CA LEU A 83 -21.73 11.59 -4.67
C LEU A 83 -20.90 12.77 -4.19
N LYS A 84 -20.32 13.58 -5.09
CA LYS A 84 -19.58 14.80 -4.72
C LYS A 84 -20.46 15.76 -3.94
N ASN A 85 -21.69 16.00 -4.38
CA ASN A 85 -22.63 16.89 -3.69
C ASN A 85 -22.99 16.36 -2.30
N GLN A 86 -23.30 15.06 -2.18
CA GLN A 86 -23.57 14.44 -0.88
C GLN A 86 -22.36 14.50 0.05
N LEU A 87 -21.15 14.30 -0.46
CA LEU A 87 -19.91 14.45 0.31
C LEU A 87 -19.69 15.92 0.75
N ILE A 88 -19.90 16.91 -0.12
CA ILE A 88 -19.78 18.31 0.31
C ILE A 88 -20.76 18.62 1.43
N ASN A 89 -22.02 18.19 1.28
CA ASN A 89 -23.07 18.49 2.24
C ASN A 89 -22.89 17.75 3.58
N ILE A 90 -22.50 16.48 3.57
CA ILE A 90 -22.26 15.73 4.81
C ILE A 90 -21.10 16.33 5.61
N PHE A 91 -19.98 16.68 4.97
CA PHE A 91 -18.85 17.31 5.66
C PHE A 91 -19.18 18.72 6.15
N ALA A 92 -20.02 19.46 5.42
CA ALA A 92 -20.51 20.77 5.85
C ALA A 92 -21.32 20.68 7.16
N LYS A 93 -22.10 19.61 7.38
CA LYS A 93 -22.79 19.36 8.68
C LYS A 93 -21.81 19.20 9.84
N GLY A 94 -20.64 18.64 9.57
CA GLY A 94 -19.53 18.53 10.52
C GLY A 94 -18.63 19.77 10.62
N GLY A 95 -18.95 20.86 9.92
CA GLY A 95 -18.12 22.07 9.85
C GLY A 95 -16.76 21.81 9.20
N MET A 96 -16.72 20.94 8.20
CA MET A 96 -15.53 20.56 7.43
C MET A 96 -15.74 20.88 5.95
N VAL A 97 -14.68 21.32 5.28
CA VAL A 97 -14.70 21.65 3.85
C VAL A 97 -13.75 20.72 3.12
N LEU A 98 -14.26 19.96 2.15
CA LEU A 98 -13.45 19.11 1.30
C LEU A 98 -12.75 19.96 0.23
N HIS A 99 -11.45 19.70 0.03
CA HIS A 99 -10.60 20.41 -0.92
C HIS A 99 -9.87 19.43 -1.85
N LYS A 100 -9.19 19.95 -2.89
CA LYS A 100 -8.30 19.17 -3.78
C LYS A 100 -9.00 18.01 -4.51
N TRP A 101 -10.20 18.28 -5.04
CA TRP A 101 -10.92 17.32 -5.88
C TRP A 101 -10.10 16.98 -7.13
N CYS A 102 -10.02 15.69 -7.45
CA CYS A 102 -9.31 15.22 -8.62
C CYS A 102 -10.05 14.01 -9.22
N GLY A 103 -10.03 13.87 -10.54
CA GLY A 103 -10.78 12.85 -11.26
C GLY A 103 -10.25 12.64 -12.67
N ASN A 104 -10.59 11.51 -13.28
CA ASN A 104 -10.30 11.22 -14.68
C ASN A 104 -11.49 11.59 -15.62
N ASN A 105 -12.57 12.14 -15.07
CA ASN A 105 -13.72 12.64 -15.82
C ASN A 105 -13.85 14.16 -15.64
N THR A 106 -13.79 14.90 -16.75
CA THR A 106 -13.83 16.37 -16.81
C THR A 106 -15.12 16.97 -16.23
N GLU A 107 -16.26 16.28 -16.37
CA GLU A 107 -17.55 16.75 -15.85
C GLU A 107 -17.60 16.90 -14.32
N LEU A 108 -16.64 16.28 -13.61
CA LEU A 108 -16.50 16.35 -12.15
C LEU A 108 -15.61 17.50 -11.67
N ILE A 109 -14.76 17.99 -12.57
CA ILE A 109 -13.68 18.95 -12.29
C ILE A 109 -14.19 20.38 -12.49
N GLU A 110 -15.09 20.63 -13.44
CA GLU A 110 -15.58 21.97 -13.82
C GLU A 110 -16.31 22.74 -12.71
N VAL A 111 -16.71 22.09 -11.61
CA VAL A 111 -17.53 22.72 -10.55
C VAL A 111 -16.69 23.29 -9.39
N SER A 112 -15.36 23.16 -9.39
CA SER A 112 -14.52 23.79 -8.35
C SER A 112 -13.79 25.02 -8.89
N GLU A 113 -14.21 26.19 -8.42
CA GLU A 113 -13.53 27.47 -8.60
C GLU A 113 -12.05 27.41 -8.15
N ASN A 114 -11.17 28.04 -8.94
CA ASN A 114 -9.80 28.46 -8.59
C ASN A 114 -8.78 27.39 -8.19
N TYR A 115 -8.84 26.17 -8.73
CA TYR A 115 -7.63 25.36 -8.88
C TYR A 115 -7.31 25.22 -10.36
N ASP A 116 -6.15 25.73 -10.74
CA ASP A 116 -5.67 25.66 -12.11
C ASP A 116 -5.32 24.20 -12.44
N PHE A 117 -6.33 23.45 -12.91
CA PHE A 117 -6.17 22.06 -13.37
C PHE A 117 -5.60 22.01 -14.80
N SER A 118 -5.10 23.13 -15.32
CA SER A 118 -4.61 23.25 -16.71
C SER A 118 -3.25 22.61 -16.96
N ASP A 119 -2.66 21.92 -15.99
CA ASP A 119 -1.50 21.10 -16.25
C ASP A 119 -1.66 19.73 -15.61
N SER A 120 -1.88 18.73 -16.49
CA SER A 120 -1.18 17.43 -16.64
C SER A 120 -0.39 16.80 -15.47
N SER A 121 -0.53 17.29 -14.25
CA SER A 121 0.37 17.05 -13.13
C SER A 121 -0.12 15.87 -12.33
N GLU A 122 0.76 14.87 -12.21
CA GLU A 122 0.55 13.73 -11.35
C GLU A 122 0.26 14.18 -9.91
N ILE A 123 -0.75 13.60 -9.29
CA ILE A 123 -1.07 13.87 -7.89
C ILE A 123 -0.62 12.71 -7.00
N LYS A 124 -0.21 13.02 -5.78
CA LYS A 124 0.18 12.00 -4.81
C LYS A 124 -1.06 11.53 -4.07
N VAL A 125 -1.34 10.23 -4.15
CA VAL A 125 -2.51 9.55 -3.59
C VAL A 125 -2.02 8.40 -2.71
N LEU A 126 -2.29 8.47 -1.40
CA LEU A 126 -1.90 7.45 -0.40
C LEU A 126 -0.41 7.02 -0.47
N GLY A 127 0.46 7.94 -0.89
CA GLY A 127 1.91 7.73 -1.01
C GLY A 127 2.41 7.32 -2.40
N VAL A 128 1.54 7.04 -3.37
CA VAL A 128 1.88 6.72 -4.77
C VAL A 128 1.45 7.87 -5.69
N TYR A 129 2.08 8.06 -6.85
CA TYR A 129 1.65 9.07 -7.80
C TYR A 129 0.56 8.50 -8.72
N TRP A 130 -0.46 9.29 -9.01
CA TRP A 130 -1.54 8.96 -9.94
C TRP A 130 -1.65 10.05 -10.99
N ASN A 131 -1.72 9.65 -12.25
CA ASN A 131 -2.02 10.52 -13.38
C ASN A 131 -3.51 10.36 -13.73
N PRO A 132 -4.35 11.38 -13.46
CA PRO A 132 -5.78 11.29 -13.72
C PRO A 132 -6.12 11.20 -15.21
N LYS A 133 -5.35 11.87 -16.07
CA LYS A 133 -5.58 11.92 -17.52
C LYS A 133 -5.41 10.55 -18.18
N HIS A 134 -4.38 9.81 -17.78
CA HIS A 134 -4.07 8.49 -18.33
C HIS A 134 -4.57 7.32 -17.45
N ASP A 135 -5.12 7.64 -16.28
CA ASP A 135 -5.56 6.69 -15.26
C ASP A 135 -4.50 5.63 -14.90
N CYS A 136 -3.27 6.08 -14.66
CA CYS A 136 -2.15 5.22 -14.30
C CYS A 136 -1.48 5.67 -13.01
N PHE A 137 -0.97 4.69 -12.25
CA PHE A 137 -0.02 4.92 -11.18
C PHE A 137 1.38 5.07 -11.75
N SER A 138 2.14 5.98 -11.16
CA SER A 138 3.56 6.19 -11.43
C SER A 138 4.35 6.27 -10.13
N PHE A 139 5.67 6.18 -10.24
CA PHE A 139 6.58 6.19 -9.11
C PHE A 139 7.62 7.27 -9.33
N ARG A 140 7.91 8.03 -8.26
CA ARG A 140 8.98 9.05 -8.27
C ARG A 140 10.01 8.68 -7.23
N VAL A 141 11.16 8.22 -7.71
CA VAL A 141 12.34 7.95 -6.90
C VAL A 141 13.29 9.12 -7.04
N LYS A 142 13.53 9.84 -5.93
CA LYS A 142 14.58 10.83 -5.88
C LYS A 142 15.93 10.11 -5.79
N ILE A 143 16.83 10.47 -6.69
CA ILE A 143 18.18 9.95 -6.69
C ILE A 143 19.09 10.92 -5.95
N ASP A 144 19.63 10.46 -4.83
CA ASP A 144 20.72 11.13 -4.14
C ASP A 144 21.98 10.25 -4.32
N LEU A 145 22.83 10.62 -5.28
CA LEU A 145 24.10 9.93 -5.50
C LEU A 145 25.13 10.48 -4.52
N HIS A 146 25.54 9.63 -3.58
CA HIS A 146 26.67 9.90 -2.71
C HIS A 146 27.90 9.17 -3.24
N GLU A 147 29.05 9.85 -3.23
CA GLU A 147 30.32 9.22 -3.62
C GLU A 147 30.66 8.05 -2.71
N LEU A 148 30.43 8.23 -1.40
CA LEU A 148 30.60 7.25 -0.35
C LEU A 148 29.28 7.11 0.40
N ASN A 149 28.81 5.87 0.51
CA ASN A 149 27.57 5.56 1.21
C ASN A 149 27.89 4.85 2.52
N THR A 150 27.00 5.00 3.49
CA THR A 150 26.94 4.18 4.71
C THR A 150 25.78 3.19 4.62
N LYS A 151 25.77 2.21 5.52
CA LYS A 151 24.62 1.30 5.67
C LYS A 151 23.32 2.05 6.01
N ARG A 152 23.40 3.17 6.74
CA ARG A 152 22.26 4.04 7.02
C ARG A 152 21.69 4.66 5.74
N ASP A 153 22.54 5.11 4.83
CA ASP A 153 22.11 5.72 3.55
C ASP A 153 21.39 4.70 2.65
N VAL A 154 21.91 3.47 2.64
CA VAL A 154 21.28 2.32 1.95
C VAL A 154 19.89 2.08 2.51
N LEU A 155 19.75 1.95 3.83
CA LEU A 155 18.45 1.72 4.47
C LEU A 155 17.48 2.88 4.21
N SER A 156 17.95 4.13 4.32
CA SER A 156 17.15 5.33 4.06
C SER A 156 16.60 5.32 2.64
N THR A 157 17.42 4.97 1.66
CA THR A 157 16.99 4.84 0.25
C THR A 157 15.98 3.72 0.06
N ILE A 158 16.15 2.57 0.71
CA ILE A 158 15.17 1.47 0.68
C ILE A 158 13.83 1.89 1.29
N ALA A 159 13.86 2.61 2.41
CA ALA A 159 12.65 3.07 3.10
C ALA A 159 11.86 4.11 2.29
N ARG A 160 12.54 4.90 1.45
CA ARG A 160 11.91 5.87 0.55
C ARG A 160 11.18 5.24 -0.64
N MET A 161 11.53 4.01 -1.03
CA MET A 161 10.82 3.27 -2.07
C MET A 161 9.46 2.75 -1.54
N TYR A 162 8.49 3.65 -1.47
CA TYR A 162 7.14 3.33 -1.03
C TYR A 162 6.35 2.62 -2.14
N ASP A 163 6.07 1.34 -1.90
CA ASP A 163 5.35 0.47 -2.84
C ASP A 163 4.38 -0.44 -2.05
N PRO A 164 3.16 0.07 -1.76
CA PRO A 164 2.21 -0.62 -0.90
C PRO A 164 1.67 -1.91 -1.54
N LEU A 165 1.53 -1.92 -2.86
CA LEU A 165 0.99 -3.05 -3.63
C LEU A 165 2.08 -4.04 -4.06
N GLY A 166 3.37 -3.68 -3.99
CA GLY A 166 4.45 -4.54 -4.47
C GLY A 166 4.63 -4.49 -5.98
N LEU A 167 4.22 -3.42 -6.66
CA LEU A 167 4.33 -3.29 -8.11
C LEU A 167 5.78 -3.11 -8.58
N LEU A 168 6.66 -2.59 -7.71
CA LEU A 168 8.11 -2.54 -7.88
C LEU A 168 8.82 -3.70 -7.15
N GLY A 169 8.11 -4.80 -6.91
CA GLY A 169 8.56 -5.94 -6.12
C GLY A 169 10.00 -6.40 -6.40
N PRO A 170 10.42 -6.59 -7.67
CA PRO A 170 11.80 -6.97 -8.01
C PRO A 170 12.86 -5.94 -7.59
N VAL A 171 12.58 -4.64 -7.78
CA VAL A 171 13.49 -3.54 -7.42
C VAL A 171 13.68 -3.50 -5.90
N VAL A 172 12.57 -3.54 -5.16
CA VAL A 172 12.60 -3.53 -3.69
C VAL A 172 13.24 -4.81 -3.14
N ALA A 173 13.02 -5.96 -3.77
CA ALA A 173 13.66 -7.22 -3.37
C ALA A 173 15.18 -7.15 -3.50
N LYS A 174 15.68 -6.68 -4.65
CA LYS A 174 17.13 -6.52 -4.90
C LYS A 174 17.78 -5.61 -3.87
N ALA A 175 17.14 -4.49 -3.55
CA ALA A 175 17.63 -3.56 -2.53
C ALA A 175 17.66 -4.18 -1.12
N LYS A 176 16.64 -4.96 -0.76
CA LYS A 176 16.59 -5.66 0.54
C LYS A 176 17.61 -6.80 0.64
N ILE A 177 17.87 -7.52 -0.45
CA ILE A 177 18.95 -8.52 -0.52
C ILE A 177 20.29 -7.83 -0.31
N PHE A 178 20.52 -6.68 -0.96
CA PHE A 178 21.74 -5.90 -0.77
C PHE A 178 21.93 -5.49 0.70
N LEU A 179 20.88 -4.99 1.35
CA LEU A 179 20.92 -4.67 2.78
C LEU A 179 21.28 -5.91 3.63
N GLN A 180 20.75 -7.10 3.31
CA GLN A 180 21.13 -8.34 3.99
C GLN A 180 22.62 -8.66 3.83
N ILE A 181 23.21 -8.43 2.67
CA ILE A 181 24.66 -8.60 2.46
C ILE A 181 25.46 -7.72 3.44
N LEU A 182 25.07 -6.45 3.61
CA LEU A 182 25.72 -5.55 4.58
C LEU A 182 25.62 -6.06 6.02
N TRP A 183 24.49 -6.69 6.39
CA TRP A 183 24.33 -7.32 7.71
C TRP A 183 25.27 -8.51 7.90
N MET A 184 25.45 -9.34 6.87
CA MET A 184 26.34 -10.50 6.92
C MET A 184 27.82 -10.09 7.00
N LEU A 185 28.17 -8.96 6.38
CA LEU A 185 29.50 -8.36 6.46
C LEU A 185 29.78 -7.62 7.77
N LYS A 186 28.79 -7.53 8.67
CA LYS A 186 28.91 -6.87 9.97
C LYS A 186 29.35 -5.40 9.88
N ILE A 187 28.94 -4.71 8.82
CA ILE A 187 29.15 -3.26 8.66
C ILE A 187 28.21 -2.53 9.62
N ASP A 188 28.72 -1.59 10.42
CA ASP A 188 27.90 -0.77 11.32
C ASP A 188 27.18 0.35 10.58
N TRP A 189 26.25 1.02 11.27
CA TRP A 189 25.33 1.97 10.65
C TRP A 189 26.01 3.17 10.00
N THR A 190 27.09 3.65 10.59
CA THR A 190 27.83 4.85 10.17
C THR A 190 29.10 4.53 9.41
N ASP A 191 29.45 3.25 9.30
CA ASP A 191 30.64 2.82 8.58
C ASP A 191 30.44 3.03 7.09
N LEU A 192 31.52 3.46 6.44
CA LEU A 192 31.57 3.55 4.98
C LEU A 192 31.52 2.16 4.36
N LEU A 193 30.78 2.02 3.27
CA LEU A 193 30.74 0.79 2.51
C LEU A 193 32.12 0.52 1.84
N PRO A 194 32.63 -0.72 1.87
CA PRO A 194 33.82 -1.10 1.11
C PRO A 194 33.69 -0.76 -0.38
N ASP A 195 34.78 -0.36 -1.04
CA ASP A 195 34.76 0.22 -2.39
C ASP A 195 33.95 -0.60 -3.42
N THR A 196 34.14 -1.92 -3.44
CA THR A 196 33.41 -2.81 -4.35
C THR A 196 31.91 -2.78 -4.10
N ILE A 197 31.50 -2.80 -2.83
CA ILE A 197 30.10 -2.81 -2.40
C ILE A 197 29.46 -1.45 -2.64
N ASN A 198 30.19 -0.37 -2.34
CA ASN A 198 29.76 0.99 -2.61
C ASN A 198 29.52 1.21 -4.12
N ARG A 199 30.41 0.69 -4.98
CA ARG A 199 30.25 0.74 -6.44
C ARG A 199 29.00 0.00 -6.91
N GLU A 200 28.76 -1.21 -6.41
CA GLU A 200 27.54 -1.97 -6.73
C GLU A 200 26.27 -1.22 -6.27
N TRP A 201 26.29 -0.64 -5.07
CA TRP A 201 25.17 0.16 -4.57
C TRP A 201 24.91 1.38 -5.45
N ARG A 202 25.96 2.12 -5.82
CA ARG A 202 25.86 3.29 -6.70
C ARG A 202 25.26 2.92 -8.05
N GLN A 203 25.72 1.84 -8.67
CA GLN A 203 25.14 1.34 -9.93
C GLN A 203 23.66 0.97 -9.78
N PHE A 204 23.28 0.35 -8.65
CA PHE A 204 21.87 0.07 -8.35
C PHE A 204 21.07 1.37 -8.23
N VAL A 205 21.55 2.35 -7.46
CA VAL A 205 20.89 3.64 -7.28
C VAL A 205 20.75 4.38 -8.61
N GLU A 206 21.79 4.48 -9.43
CA GLU A 206 21.75 5.09 -10.76
C GLU A 206 20.66 4.45 -11.65
N SER A 207 20.54 3.11 -11.61
CA SER A 207 19.52 2.38 -12.37
C SER A 207 18.08 2.68 -11.92
N LEU A 208 17.87 3.22 -10.72
CA LEU A 208 16.53 3.57 -10.23
C LEU A 208 15.88 4.70 -11.02
N GLN A 209 16.61 5.46 -11.85
CA GLN A 209 16.00 6.50 -12.69
C GLN A 209 14.93 5.90 -13.61
N VAL A 210 15.14 4.67 -14.07
CA VAL A 210 14.21 3.99 -14.98
C VAL A 210 12.84 3.77 -14.33
N VAL A 211 12.78 3.67 -13.00
CA VAL A 211 11.52 3.54 -12.26
C VAL A 211 10.61 4.75 -12.48
N ASN A 212 11.18 5.93 -12.71
CA ASN A 212 10.43 7.17 -12.96
C ASN A 212 9.64 7.17 -14.27
N GLY A 213 9.91 6.22 -15.18
CA GLY A 213 9.17 6.02 -16.43
C GLY A 213 8.11 4.92 -16.36
N ILE A 214 8.00 4.20 -15.24
CA ILE A 214 7.02 3.12 -15.08
C ILE A 214 5.63 3.72 -14.88
N ASN A 215 4.71 3.36 -15.77
CA ASN A 215 3.29 3.69 -15.68
C ASN A 215 2.48 2.40 -15.62
N ILE A 216 1.62 2.27 -14.60
CA ILE A 216 0.81 1.07 -14.35
C ILE A 216 -0.66 1.47 -14.35
N ASN A 217 -1.46 0.88 -15.23
CA ASN A 217 -2.89 1.17 -15.29
C ASN A 217 -3.56 0.89 -13.94
N ARG A 218 -4.32 1.88 -13.43
CA ARG A 218 -5.05 1.75 -12.17
C ARG A 218 -6.29 0.87 -12.32
N TYR A 219 -6.97 0.97 -13.47
CA TYR A 219 -8.16 0.17 -13.76
C TYR A 219 -7.76 -1.24 -14.20
N ILE A 220 -8.10 -2.25 -13.38
CA ILE A 220 -7.56 -3.61 -13.49
C ILE A 220 -8.49 -4.62 -14.18
N VAL A 221 -9.70 -4.20 -14.57
CA VAL A 221 -10.71 -5.05 -15.21
C VAL A 221 -11.19 -4.45 -16.54
N VAL A 222 -11.71 -5.29 -17.43
CA VAL A 222 -12.49 -4.83 -18.59
C VAL A 222 -13.79 -4.17 -18.15
N LYS A 223 -14.40 -3.34 -19.01
CA LYS A 223 -15.75 -2.82 -18.75
C LYS A 223 -16.75 -3.98 -18.80
N GLN A 224 -17.62 -4.06 -17.79
CA GLN A 224 -18.64 -5.11 -17.67
C GLN A 224 -18.05 -6.54 -17.81
N PRO A 225 -17.14 -6.94 -16.90
CA PRO A 225 -16.56 -8.28 -16.95
C PRO A 225 -17.62 -9.34 -16.64
N GLU A 226 -17.64 -10.41 -17.42
CA GLU A 226 -18.47 -11.59 -17.16
C GLU A 226 -17.75 -12.54 -16.20
N VAL A 227 -16.44 -12.70 -16.39
CA VAL A 227 -15.59 -13.57 -15.57
C VAL A 227 -14.40 -12.79 -15.04
N ILE A 228 -14.16 -12.90 -13.74
CA ILE A 228 -12.98 -12.36 -13.07
C ILE A 228 -12.24 -13.51 -12.37
N GLU A 229 -10.97 -13.69 -12.71
CA GLU A 229 -10.11 -14.75 -12.18
C GLU A 229 -8.88 -14.14 -11.50
N LEU A 230 -8.51 -14.67 -10.34
CA LEU A 230 -7.25 -14.34 -9.69
C LEU A 230 -6.23 -15.45 -9.92
N HIS A 231 -5.07 -15.11 -10.47
CA HIS A 231 -3.97 -16.03 -10.69
C HIS A 231 -2.79 -15.64 -9.81
N GLY A 232 -2.57 -16.44 -8.77
CA GLY A 232 -1.47 -16.28 -7.84
C GLY A 232 -0.29 -17.17 -8.21
N PHE A 233 0.92 -16.62 -8.26
CA PHE A 233 2.15 -17.40 -8.49
C PHE A 233 3.11 -17.21 -7.34
N SER A 234 3.79 -18.27 -6.92
CA SER A 234 4.82 -18.21 -5.89
C SER A 234 6.07 -18.94 -6.30
N ASP A 235 7.22 -18.34 -6.01
CA ASP A 235 8.53 -18.89 -6.32
C ASP A 235 9.55 -18.52 -5.23
N ALA A 236 10.64 -19.29 -5.14
CA ALA A 236 11.71 -19.10 -4.18
C ALA A 236 13.09 -19.42 -4.75
N SER A 237 14.05 -18.60 -4.35
CA SER A 237 15.48 -18.80 -4.56
C SER A 237 16.21 -18.86 -3.22
N GLN A 238 17.51 -19.14 -3.25
CA GLN A 238 18.36 -19.07 -2.04
C GLN A 238 18.43 -17.65 -1.44
N SER A 239 18.17 -16.60 -2.22
CA SER A 239 18.31 -15.20 -1.80
C SER A 239 16.99 -14.60 -1.32
N ALA A 240 15.88 -14.97 -1.94
CA ALA A 240 14.56 -14.44 -1.63
C ALA A 240 13.45 -15.35 -2.13
N TYR A 241 12.26 -15.20 -1.56
CA TYR A 241 11.04 -15.83 -2.03
C TYR A 241 9.93 -14.79 -2.16
N GLY A 242 8.99 -15.04 -3.07
CA GLY A 242 7.97 -14.06 -3.43
C GLY A 242 6.68 -14.68 -3.93
N ALA A 243 5.66 -13.85 -3.99
CA ALA A 243 4.36 -14.16 -4.54
C ALA A 243 3.84 -12.96 -5.33
N VAL A 244 3.17 -13.23 -6.45
CA VAL A 244 2.51 -12.23 -7.31
C VAL A 244 1.07 -12.67 -7.56
N ILE A 245 0.17 -11.71 -7.74
CA ILE A 245 -1.23 -11.96 -8.09
C ILE A 245 -1.59 -11.14 -9.32
N TYR A 246 -2.10 -11.83 -10.33
CA TYR A 246 -2.68 -11.25 -11.51
C TYR A 246 -4.21 -11.32 -11.43
N CYS A 247 -4.88 -10.24 -11.82
CA CYS A 247 -6.31 -10.22 -12.10
C CYS A 247 -6.51 -10.39 -13.60
N LYS A 248 -7.27 -11.41 -13.98
CA LYS A 248 -7.72 -11.65 -15.35
C LYS A 248 -9.21 -11.37 -15.41
N SER A 249 -9.63 -10.50 -16.33
CA SER A 249 -11.05 -10.21 -16.55
C SER A 249 -11.40 -10.45 -18.01
N THR A 250 -12.53 -11.09 -18.25
CA THR A 250 -13.00 -11.47 -19.59
C THR A 250 -14.46 -11.03 -19.78
N THR A 251 -14.75 -10.45 -20.94
CA THR A 251 -16.11 -10.09 -21.39
C THR A 251 -16.71 -11.18 -22.28
N SER A 252 -18.02 -11.09 -22.54
CA SER A 252 -18.75 -11.99 -23.43
C SER A 252 -18.24 -11.98 -24.88
N ASP A 253 -17.69 -10.84 -25.34
CA ASP A 253 -17.04 -10.71 -26.66
C ASP A 253 -15.58 -11.23 -26.68
N ARG A 254 -15.16 -11.96 -25.64
CA ARG A 254 -13.82 -12.54 -25.46
C ARG A 254 -12.68 -11.50 -25.40
N LYS A 255 -12.97 -10.22 -25.13
CA LYS A 255 -11.91 -9.29 -24.75
C LYS A 255 -11.39 -9.67 -23.36
N MET A 256 -10.08 -9.76 -23.26
CA MET A 256 -9.40 -10.20 -22.06
C MET A 256 -8.35 -9.16 -21.67
N LEU A 257 -8.28 -8.91 -20.36
CA LEU A 257 -7.30 -8.04 -19.75
C LEU A 257 -6.66 -8.76 -18.56
N VAL A 258 -5.34 -8.70 -18.46
CA VAL A 258 -4.57 -9.28 -17.36
C VAL A 258 -3.63 -8.23 -16.79
N HIS A 259 -3.75 -7.96 -15.49
CA HIS A 259 -2.90 -7.01 -14.78
C HIS A 259 -2.33 -7.59 -13.50
N LEU A 260 -1.07 -7.28 -13.20
CA LEU A 260 -0.50 -7.49 -11.88
C LEU A 260 -1.19 -6.52 -10.91
N ILE A 261 -1.79 -7.06 -9.85
CA ILE A 261 -2.54 -6.25 -8.87
C ILE A 261 -1.83 -6.15 -7.53
N ALA A 262 -1.04 -7.17 -7.17
CA ALA A 262 -0.26 -7.17 -5.95
C ALA A 262 0.93 -8.12 -6.05
N SER A 263 2.02 -7.78 -5.37
CA SER A 263 3.09 -8.73 -5.08
C SER A 263 3.62 -8.58 -3.65
N LYS A 264 4.31 -9.61 -3.18
CA LYS A 264 5.07 -9.55 -1.96
C LYS A 264 6.33 -10.37 -2.06
N SER A 265 7.44 -9.82 -1.59
CA SER A 265 8.71 -10.51 -1.49
C SER A 265 9.24 -10.49 -0.05
N ARG A 266 10.02 -11.51 0.28
CA ARG A 266 10.77 -11.64 1.53
C ARG A 266 12.18 -12.11 1.21
N VAL A 267 13.16 -11.51 1.88
CA VAL A 267 14.55 -11.99 1.79
C VAL A 267 14.63 -13.32 2.53
N ALA A 268 15.33 -14.29 1.94
CA ALA A 268 15.50 -15.61 2.54
C ALA A 268 16.30 -15.49 3.85
N PRO A 269 16.06 -16.35 4.85
CA PRO A 269 16.86 -16.36 6.06
C PRO A 269 18.34 -16.61 5.76
N THR A 270 19.24 -15.96 6.50
CA THR A 270 20.69 -16.21 6.39
C THR A 270 21.09 -17.61 6.85
N LYS A 271 20.28 -18.22 7.74
CA LYS A 271 20.47 -19.62 8.14
C LYS A 271 20.07 -20.55 7.00
N GLN A 272 20.93 -21.52 6.72
CA GLN A 272 20.75 -22.47 5.62
C GLN A 272 19.37 -23.14 5.68
N THR A 273 18.58 -22.91 4.65
CA THR A 273 17.25 -23.48 4.46
C THR A 273 17.22 -24.13 3.09
N THR A 274 16.60 -25.29 2.96
CA THR A 274 16.50 -25.98 1.67
C THR A 274 15.54 -25.25 0.74
N ILE A 275 15.78 -25.32 -0.58
CA ILE A 275 14.89 -24.72 -1.59
C ILE A 275 13.42 -25.13 -1.39
N PRO A 276 13.08 -26.43 -1.16
CA PRO A 276 11.68 -26.80 -0.96
C PRO A 276 11.00 -26.16 0.25
N ARG A 277 11.76 -25.84 1.31
CA ARG A 277 11.23 -25.11 2.46
C ARG A 277 11.00 -23.64 2.15
N LEU A 278 11.82 -23.04 1.31
CA LEU A 278 11.65 -21.65 0.84
C LEU A 278 10.47 -21.55 -0.13
N GLU A 279 10.34 -22.50 -1.06
CA GLU A 279 9.16 -22.63 -1.95
C GLU A 279 7.88 -22.79 -1.12
N LEU A 280 7.89 -23.62 -0.06
CA LEU A 280 6.75 -23.73 0.86
C LEU A 280 6.45 -22.40 1.57
N CYS A 281 7.47 -21.63 1.94
CA CYS A 281 7.28 -20.29 2.49
C CYS A 281 6.70 -19.31 1.46
N ALA A 282 7.08 -19.43 0.18
CA ALA A 282 6.49 -18.67 -0.92
C ALA A 282 5.00 -19.01 -1.10
N ALA A 283 4.64 -20.29 -1.05
CA ALA A 283 3.26 -20.73 -1.12
C ALA A 283 2.41 -20.20 0.05
N VAL A 284 2.94 -20.20 1.28
CA VAL A 284 2.27 -19.57 2.44
C VAL A 284 2.12 -18.06 2.23
N LEU A 285 3.16 -17.39 1.69
CA LEU A 285 3.11 -15.97 1.38
C LEU A 285 2.01 -15.66 0.36
N LEU A 286 1.87 -16.49 -0.67
CA LEU A 286 0.83 -16.37 -1.68
C LEU A 286 -0.57 -16.56 -1.10
N ALA A 287 -0.80 -17.61 -0.31
CA ALA A 287 -2.09 -17.86 0.34
C ALA A 287 -2.54 -16.64 1.18
N LYS A 288 -1.63 -16.08 1.98
CA LYS A 288 -1.87 -14.86 2.77
C LYS A 288 -2.15 -13.64 1.90
N LEU A 289 -1.40 -13.47 0.81
CA LEU A 289 -1.56 -12.33 -0.08
C LEU A 289 -2.91 -12.39 -0.79
N VAL A 290 -3.29 -13.55 -1.31
CA VAL A 290 -4.57 -13.76 -2.01
C VAL A 290 -5.76 -13.55 -1.08
N HIS A 291 -5.69 -14.07 0.15
CA HIS A 291 -6.73 -13.87 1.15
C HIS A 291 -6.98 -12.37 1.41
N ARG A 292 -5.91 -11.58 1.59
CA ARG A 292 -6.00 -10.13 1.78
C ARG A 292 -6.52 -9.40 0.55
N VAL A 293 -6.03 -9.78 -0.63
CA VAL A 293 -6.43 -9.16 -1.89
C VAL A 293 -7.91 -9.40 -2.17
N LYS A 294 -8.44 -10.61 -1.92
CA LYS A 294 -9.88 -10.88 -2.05
C LYS A 294 -10.74 -10.04 -1.11
N GLN A 295 -10.30 -9.84 0.12
CA GLN A 295 -11.02 -8.99 1.07
C GLN A 295 -11.01 -7.52 0.66
N ALA A 296 -9.91 -7.06 0.05
CA ALA A 296 -9.76 -5.68 -0.39
C ALA A 296 -10.45 -5.41 -1.74
N LEU A 297 -10.43 -6.37 -2.66
CA LEU A 297 -11.14 -6.31 -3.93
C LEU A 297 -12.63 -6.48 -3.65
N LYS A 298 -13.37 -5.37 -3.63
CA LYS A 298 -14.83 -5.33 -3.64
C LYS A 298 -15.40 -5.78 -5.02
N LEU A 299 -14.85 -6.86 -5.59
CA LEU A 299 -15.19 -7.42 -6.89
C LEU A 299 -15.70 -8.85 -6.72
N ASN A 300 -16.65 -9.26 -7.56
CA ASN A 300 -17.12 -10.64 -7.62
C ASN A 300 -16.12 -11.51 -8.38
N VAL A 301 -15.12 -12.03 -7.68
CA VAL A 301 -14.12 -12.96 -8.23
C VAL A 301 -14.78 -14.32 -8.47
N THR A 302 -14.83 -14.76 -9.72
CA THR A 302 -15.40 -16.05 -10.13
C THR A 302 -14.51 -17.20 -9.67
N ASN A 303 -13.22 -17.14 -10.01
CA ASN A 303 -12.28 -18.23 -9.76
C ASN A 303 -10.96 -17.73 -9.17
N THR A 304 -10.24 -18.60 -8.47
CA THR A 304 -8.89 -18.31 -8.00
C THR A 304 -7.98 -19.51 -8.17
N PHE A 305 -6.87 -19.29 -8.83
CA PHE A 305 -5.88 -20.32 -9.14
C PHE A 305 -4.54 -19.95 -8.50
N LEU A 306 -3.95 -20.88 -7.75
CA LEU A 306 -2.66 -20.71 -7.08
C LEU A 306 -1.65 -21.68 -7.69
N TRP A 307 -0.58 -21.12 -8.24
CA TRP A 307 0.40 -21.82 -9.05
C TRP A 307 1.76 -21.88 -8.32
N SER A 308 2.37 -23.05 -8.38
CA SER A 308 3.76 -23.29 -8.01
C SER A 308 4.31 -24.37 -8.94
N ASP A 309 5.57 -24.23 -9.33
CA ASP A 309 6.33 -25.20 -10.11
C ASP A 309 7.04 -26.26 -9.23
N SER A 310 6.98 -26.10 -7.91
CA SER A 310 7.61 -27.03 -6.97
C SER A 310 6.92 -28.40 -6.95
N MET A 311 7.59 -29.38 -7.53
CA MET A 311 7.16 -30.79 -7.52
C MET A 311 7.18 -31.41 -6.11
N ILE A 312 7.76 -30.73 -5.11
CA ILE A 312 7.79 -31.20 -3.71
C ILE A 312 6.67 -30.53 -2.89
N VAL A 313 6.47 -29.22 -3.06
CA VAL A 313 5.45 -28.48 -2.31
C VAL A 313 4.04 -28.89 -2.72
N LEU A 314 3.80 -29.13 -4.02
CA LEU A 314 2.47 -29.54 -4.50
C LEU A 314 1.98 -30.86 -3.87
N PRO A 315 2.76 -31.97 -3.83
CA PRO A 315 2.37 -33.16 -3.08
C PRO A 315 2.25 -32.95 -1.58
N TRP A 316 3.10 -32.11 -0.97
CA TRP A 316 2.99 -31.79 0.44
C TRP A 316 1.64 -31.15 0.79
N ILE A 317 1.19 -30.17 0.00
CA ILE A 317 -0.10 -29.49 0.22
C ILE A 317 -1.28 -30.46 0.16
N ARG A 318 -1.18 -31.55 -0.62
CA ARG A 318 -2.23 -32.57 -0.75
C ARG A 318 -2.24 -33.59 0.40
N LYS A 319 -1.21 -33.63 1.24
CA LYS A 319 -1.15 -34.54 2.38
C LYS A 319 -1.80 -33.94 3.61
N GLU A 320 -2.25 -34.81 4.51
CA GLU A 320 -2.71 -34.39 5.83
C GLU A 320 -1.53 -33.91 6.69
N SER A 321 -1.70 -32.76 7.33
CA SER A 321 -0.61 -32.03 7.99
C SER A 321 0.08 -32.83 9.10
N TYR A 322 -0.63 -33.71 9.82
CA TYR A 322 -0.06 -34.52 10.91
C TYR A 322 0.97 -35.56 10.45
N GLN A 323 0.99 -35.90 9.15
CA GLN A 323 1.97 -36.84 8.59
C GLN A 323 3.34 -36.20 8.32
N LEU A 324 3.46 -34.89 8.53
CA LEU A 324 4.61 -34.09 8.12
C LEU A 324 5.35 -33.53 9.34
N LYS A 325 6.64 -33.26 9.16
CA LYS A 325 7.45 -32.59 10.20
C LYS A 325 6.84 -31.22 10.52
N THR A 326 6.88 -30.82 11.79
CA THR A 326 6.21 -29.62 12.34
C THR A 326 6.35 -28.36 11.49
N PHE A 327 7.55 -28.08 10.96
CA PHE A 327 7.78 -26.90 10.09
C PHE A 327 6.89 -26.90 8.85
N VAL A 328 6.75 -28.08 8.21
CA VAL A 328 5.99 -28.29 6.98
C VAL A 328 4.51 -28.39 7.31
N ALA A 329 4.14 -29.16 8.34
CA ALA A 329 2.78 -29.33 8.83
C ALA A 329 2.09 -27.99 9.12
N ASN A 330 2.72 -27.11 9.91
CA ASN A 330 2.12 -25.83 10.31
C ASN A 330 1.87 -24.90 9.11
N ARG A 331 2.75 -24.93 8.11
CA ARG A 331 2.63 -24.10 6.90
C ARG A 331 1.55 -24.60 5.97
N ILE A 332 1.41 -25.93 5.85
CA ILE A 332 0.35 -26.54 5.06
C ILE A 332 -1.00 -26.31 5.69
N ALA A 333 -1.11 -26.45 7.01
CA ALA A 333 -2.32 -26.09 7.74
C ALA A 333 -2.72 -24.63 7.46
N THR A 334 -1.76 -23.69 7.46
CA THR A 334 -2.02 -22.29 7.09
C THR A 334 -2.50 -22.13 5.65
N ILE A 335 -1.88 -22.84 4.70
CA ILE A 335 -2.30 -22.79 3.28
C ILE A 335 -3.73 -23.32 3.17
N GLN A 336 -3.99 -24.53 3.66
CA GLN A 336 -5.30 -25.16 3.63
C GLN A 336 -6.36 -24.29 4.31
N GLU A 337 -6.13 -23.78 5.51
CA GLU A 337 -7.07 -22.88 6.18
C GLU A 337 -7.42 -21.63 5.35
N MET A 338 -6.44 -21.05 4.65
CA MET A 338 -6.64 -19.84 3.85
C MET A 338 -7.19 -20.11 2.44
N THR A 339 -7.04 -21.34 1.92
CA THR A 339 -7.45 -21.70 0.54
C THR A 339 -8.66 -22.63 0.48
N SER A 340 -8.89 -23.45 1.51
CA SER A 340 -9.99 -24.43 1.60
C SER A 340 -11.36 -23.79 1.85
N SER A 341 -11.43 -22.47 2.01
CA SER A 341 -12.70 -21.75 1.81
C SER A 341 -13.17 -21.79 0.35
N GLN A 342 -12.38 -22.36 -0.58
CA GLN A 342 -12.68 -22.43 -2.03
C GLN A 342 -12.02 -23.65 -2.74
N GLN A 343 -12.01 -24.84 -2.14
CA GLN A 343 -11.80 -26.09 -2.91
C GLN A 343 -13.08 -26.87 -3.03
#